data_AF-A0A9X0CNG7-F1
#
_entry.id   AF-A0A9X0CNG7-F1
#
_cell.length_a   1.000
_cell.length_b   1.000
_cell.length_c   1.000
_cell.angle_alpha   90.00
_cell.angle_beta   90.00
_cell.angle_gamma   90.00
#
_symmetry.space_group_name_H-M   'P 1'
#
loop_
_entity.id
_entity.type
_entity.pdbx_description
1 polymer ?
#
loop_
_entity_poly.entity_id
_entity_poly.type
_entity_poly.pdbx_seq_one_letter_code
_entity_poly.pdbx_strand_id
1 'polypeptide(L)'
;MVQVDLGKPRSKKPATVCNEPYFYEKITMVEAEETLSSMVKPGTFLVRQGATSKEFILTVRAPEGGPSFKHLPFRCDKESDGVLVAQFGSMEDSMNFKSMSELVSHFQVTPIKFEEDSSDVVLTHPWNKSEV
;
A
#
# COMPACT_ATOMS: atom_id res chain seq x y z
N MET A 1 8.65 -25.55 -40.31
CA MET A 1 7.73 -24.82 -39.42
C MET A 1 8.46 -24.62 -38.09
N VAL A 2 8.97 -23.42 -37.83
CA VAL A 2 9.65 -23.10 -36.57
C VAL A 2 8.57 -22.63 -35.60
N GLN A 3 8.36 -23.36 -34.51
CA GLN A 3 7.51 -22.90 -33.42
C GLN A 3 8.22 -21.72 -32.76
N VAL A 4 7.61 -20.54 -32.86
CA VAL A 4 7.99 -19.38 -32.06
C VAL A 4 7.28 -19.53 -30.72
N ASP A 5 8.04 -19.89 -29.68
CA ASP A 5 7.60 -19.77 -28.30
C ASP A 5 7.33 -18.28 -28.02
N LEU A 6 6.06 -17.88 -28.12
CA LEU A 6 5.58 -16.61 -27.58
C LEU A 6 5.66 -16.69 -26.06
N GLY A 7 6.84 -16.35 -25.54
CA GLY A 7 7.07 -16.16 -24.11
C GLY A 7 5.95 -15.32 -23.52
N LYS A 8 5.21 -15.94 -22.57
CA LYS A 8 4.20 -15.29 -21.73
C LYS A 8 4.65 -13.88 -21.34
N PRO A 9 3.77 -12.85 -21.41
CA PRO A 9 4.13 -11.53 -20.94
C PRO A 9 4.41 -11.63 -19.44
N ARG A 10 5.70 -11.70 -19.08
CA ARG A 10 6.15 -11.49 -17.71
C ARG A 10 5.89 -10.02 -17.44
N SER A 11 4.72 -9.72 -16.87
CA SER A 11 4.42 -8.42 -16.29
C SER A 11 5.55 -8.09 -15.32
N LYS A 12 6.52 -7.30 -15.77
CA LYS A 12 7.59 -6.76 -14.93
C LYS A 12 6.89 -5.87 -13.92
N LYS A 13 6.64 -6.42 -12.73
CA LYS A 13 6.14 -5.66 -11.59
C LYS A 13 7.22 -4.62 -11.23
N PRO A 14 6.85 -3.41 -10.79
CA PRO A 14 7.84 -2.44 -10.35
C PRO A 14 8.64 -3.06 -9.20
N ALA A 15 9.94 -3.28 -9.42
CA ALA A 15 10.83 -3.90 -8.44
C ALA A 15 10.84 -3.15 -7.10
N THR A 16 10.53 -1.86 -7.18
CA THR A 16 10.40 -0.89 -6.10
C THR A 16 9.36 -1.24 -5.02
N VAL A 17 8.36 -2.06 -5.34
CA VAL A 17 7.27 -2.43 -4.40
C VAL A 17 7.38 -3.87 -3.94
N CYS A 18 7.86 -4.77 -4.80
CA CYS A 18 7.76 -6.20 -4.58
C CYS A 18 8.77 -6.80 -3.58
N ASN A 19 9.78 -6.03 -3.15
CA ASN A 19 10.81 -6.50 -2.22
C ASN A 19 10.49 -6.19 -0.74
N GLU A 20 9.44 -5.43 -0.44
CA GLU A 20 9.16 -5.04 0.93
C GLU A 20 8.48 -6.19 1.70
N PRO A 21 8.90 -6.46 2.95
CA PRO A 21 8.37 -7.57 3.75
C PRO A 21 6.90 -7.40 4.11
N TYR A 22 6.39 -6.16 4.12
CA TYR A 22 4.99 -5.81 4.38
C TYR A 22 4.13 -5.70 3.11
N PHE A 23 4.66 -6.10 1.94
CA PHE A 23 3.90 -6.12 0.69
C PHE A 23 3.30 -7.51 0.42
N TYR A 24 1.99 -7.61 0.24
CA TYR A 24 1.22 -8.83 0.01
C TYR A 24 0.57 -8.84 -1.38
N GLU A 25 0.98 -9.77 -2.23
CA GLU A 25 0.54 -9.80 -3.62
C GLU A 25 -0.88 -10.34 -3.82
N LYS A 26 -1.30 -11.29 -2.99
CA LYS A 26 -2.49 -12.13 -3.24
C LYS A 26 -3.57 -12.04 -2.18
N ILE A 27 -3.42 -11.17 -1.19
CA ILE A 27 -4.43 -11.04 -0.13
C ILE A 27 -5.56 -10.12 -0.57
N THR A 28 -6.77 -10.50 -0.19
CA THR A 28 -7.97 -9.69 -0.38
C THR A 28 -8.06 -8.54 0.63
N MET A 29 -9.02 -7.64 0.44
CA MET A 29 -9.32 -6.59 1.42
C MET A 29 -9.66 -7.18 2.79
N VAL A 30 -10.55 -8.18 2.82
CA VAL A 30 -10.99 -8.83 4.06
C VAL A 30 -9.81 -9.52 4.74
N GLU A 31 -8.97 -10.24 4.00
CA GLU A 31 -7.77 -10.87 4.58
C GLU A 31 -6.79 -9.84 5.16
N ALA A 32 -6.65 -8.66 4.53
CA ALA A 32 -5.82 -7.59 5.06
C ALA A 32 -6.38 -7.02 6.38
N GLU A 33 -7.69 -6.87 6.49
CA GLU A 33 -8.36 -6.41 7.71
C GLU A 33 -8.25 -7.46 8.83
N GLU A 34 -8.44 -8.75 8.51
CA GLU A 34 -8.26 -9.87 9.45
C GLU A 34 -6.80 -9.96 9.93
N THR A 35 -5.84 -9.78 9.02
CA THR A 35 -4.41 -9.72 9.35
C THR A 35 -4.12 -8.57 10.31
N LEU A 36 -4.77 -7.42 10.09
CA LEU A 36 -4.68 -6.24 10.94
C LEU A 36 -5.77 -6.22 12.03
N SER A 37 -6.32 -7.37 12.42
CA SER A 37 -7.42 -7.46 13.39
C SER A 37 -7.12 -6.71 14.71
N SER A 38 -8.13 -6.54 15.55
CA SER A 38 -8.06 -5.75 16.81
C SER A 38 -6.97 -6.16 17.81
N MET A 39 -6.21 -7.23 17.56
CA MET A 39 -5.01 -7.58 18.32
C MET A 39 -3.78 -6.74 17.95
N VAL A 40 -3.76 -6.09 16.78
CA VAL A 40 -2.65 -5.23 16.34
C VAL A 40 -2.85 -3.78 16.78
N LYS A 41 -1.74 -3.09 17.00
CA LYS A 41 -1.75 -1.68 17.44
C LYS A 41 -2.28 -0.75 16.34
N PRO A 42 -2.93 0.37 16.70
CA PRO A 42 -3.20 1.45 15.75
C PRO A 42 -1.93 1.93 15.04
N GLY A 43 -2.04 2.21 13.75
CA GLY A 43 -0.93 2.56 12.87
C GLY A 43 -0.14 1.37 12.32
N THR A 44 -0.49 0.13 12.70
CA THR A 44 0.03 -1.06 12.01
C THR A 44 -0.55 -1.10 10.59
N PHE A 45 0.32 -1.31 9.59
CA PHE A 45 -0.05 -1.26 8.18
C PHE A 45 0.56 -2.39 7.37
N LEU A 46 -0.05 -2.69 6.24
CA LEU A 46 0.47 -3.54 5.19
C LEU A 46 0.14 -2.96 3.83
N VAL A 47 0.86 -3.38 2.80
CA VAL A 47 0.55 -3.01 1.42
C VAL A 47 0.07 -4.25 0.69
N ARG A 48 -0.98 -4.13 -0.09
CA ARG A 48 -1.43 -5.21 -0.98
C ARG A 48 -1.54 -4.78 -2.42
N GLN A 49 -1.48 -5.73 -3.34
CA GLN A 49 -1.75 -5.43 -4.75
C GLN A 49 -3.22 -5.07 -4.96
N GLY A 50 -3.47 -4.06 -5.78
CA GLY A 50 -4.81 -3.66 -6.22
C GLY A 50 -5.30 -4.49 -7.42
N ALA A 51 -6.35 -4.00 -8.07
CA ALA A 51 -6.99 -4.68 -9.20
C ALA A 51 -6.03 -4.84 -10.39
N THR A 52 -5.19 -3.84 -10.66
CA THR A 52 -4.17 -3.91 -11.70
C THR A 52 -2.76 -4.06 -11.13
N SER A 53 -1.81 -4.51 -11.96
CA SER A 53 -0.39 -4.65 -11.58
C SER A 53 0.33 -3.32 -11.30
N LYS A 54 -0.33 -2.18 -11.50
CA LYS A 54 0.18 -0.84 -11.20
C LYS A 54 -0.52 -0.22 -10.00
N GLU A 55 -1.60 -0.82 -9.51
CA GLU A 55 -2.35 -0.34 -8.36
C GLU A 55 -1.94 -1.11 -7.11
N PHE A 56 -1.83 -0.37 -6.03
CA PHE A 56 -1.46 -0.87 -4.72
C PHE A 56 -2.36 -0.22 -3.69
N ILE A 57 -2.61 -0.92 -2.60
CA ILE A 57 -3.51 -0.45 -1.55
C ILE A 57 -2.78 -0.63 -0.23
N LEU A 58 -2.48 0.48 0.43
CA LEU A 58 -1.95 0.48 1.78
C LEU A 58 -3.14 0.36 2.73
N THR A 59 -3.20 -0.76 3.46
CA THR A 59 -4.22 -0.97 4.48
C THR A 59 -3.58 -0.70 5.83
N VAL A 60 -4.20 0.13 6.65
CA VAL A 60 -3.69 0.52 7.96
C VAL A 60 -4.79 0.47 9.00
N ARG A 61 -4.45 -0.01 10.20
CA ARG A 61 -5.31 0.04 11.37
C ARG A 61 -5.44 1.48 11.86
N ALA A 62 -6.65 2.03 11.80
CA ALA A 62 -6.91 3.35 12.34
C ALA A 62 -7.11 3.29 13.87
N PRO A 63 -6.85 4.39 14.58
CA PRO A 63 -7.15 4.50 16.01
C PRO A 63 -8.66 4.49 16.28
N GLU A 64 -9.04 4.31 17.55
CA GLU A 64 -10.44 4.34 17.98
C GLU A 64 -11.05 5.73 17.75
N GLY A 65 -12.30 5.78 17.28
CA GLY A 65 -12.99 7.03 16.92
C GLY A 65 -13.37 7.17 15.45
N GLY A 66 -13.23 6.11 14.65
CA GLY A 66 -13.61 6.08 13.23
C GLY A 66 -13.69 4.65 12.68
N PRO A 67 -13.64 4.45 11.35
CA PRO A 67 -13.57 3.12 10.78
C PRO A 67 -12.29 2.42 11.24
N SER A 68 -12.42 1.16 11.70
CA SER A 68 -11.31 0.34 12.20
C SER A 68 -10.10 0.26 11.26
N PHE A 69 -10.35 0.35 9.95
CA PHE A 69 -9.35 0.22 8.90
C PHE A 69 -9.48 1.33 7.86
N LYS A 70 -8.34 1.77 7.33
CA LYS A 70 -8.29 2.66 6.18
C LYS A 70 -7.56 1.95 5.04
N HIS A 71 -8.15 1.97 3.86
CA HIS A 71 -7.56 1.47 2.62
C HIS A 71 -7.19 2.65 1.75
N LEU A 72 -5.90 2.78 1.49
CA LEU A 72 -5.30 3.94 0.86
C LEU A 72 -4.72 3.51 -0.49
N PRO A 73 -5.45 3.70 -1.59
CA PRO A 73 -4.98 3.33 -2.92
C PRO A 73 -3.88 4.27 -3.38
N PHE A 74 -2.86 3.71 -4.01
CA PHE A 74 -1.80 4.44 -4.70
C PHE A 74 -1.37 3.65 -5.92
N ARG A 75 -0.70 4.31 -6.86
CA ARG A 75 -0.33 3.70 -8.14
C ARG A 75 1.13 3.87 -8.45
N CYS A 76 1.67 2.98 -9.28
CA CYS A 76 3.00 3.11 -9.86
C CYS A 76 2.88 3.64 -11.28
N ASP A 77 3.45 4.83 -11.50
CA ASP A 77 3.56 5.45 -12.80
C ASP A 77 4.77 4.90 -13.55
N LYS A 78 4.51 4.02 -14.52
CA LYS A 78 5.57 3.41 -15.34
C LYS A 78 6.16 4.37 -16.38
N GLU A 79 5.45 5.43 -16.74
CA GLU A 79 5.93 6.41 -17.71
C GLU A 79 6.98 7.33 -17.06
N SER A 80 6.86 7.54 -15.75
CA SER A 80 7.79 8.30 -14.91
C SER A 80 8.79 7.39 -14.18
N ASP A 81 9.41 6.43 -14.86
CA ASP A 81 10.47 5.56 -14.30
C ASP A 81 10.04 4.65 -13.12
N GLY A 82 8.74 4.40 -12.94
CA GLY A 82 8.24 3.55 -11.87
C GLY A 82 8.01 4.27 -10.53
N VAL A 83 7.92 5.60 -10.55
CA VAL A 83 7.56 6.45 -9.40
C VAL A 83 6.19 6.05 -8.84
N LEU A 84 6.08 6.03 -7.51
CA LEU A 84 4.82 5.80 -6.80
C LEU A 84 4.08 7.13 -6.65
N VAL A 85 2.80 7.13 -6.98
CA VAL A 85 1.91 8.29 -6.87
C VAL A 85 0.86 7.97 -5.83
N ALA A 86 0.89 8.70 -4.72
CA ALA A 86 -0.05 8.52 -3.62
C ALA A 86 -0.82 9.82 -3.34
N GLN A 87 -2.12 9.68 -3.13
CA GLN A 87 -2.99 10.76 -2.69
C GLN A 87 -3.91 10.16 -1.63
N PHE A 88 -3.67 10.52 -0.37
CA PHE A 88 -4.32 9.87 0.76
C PHE A 88 -5.18 10.87 1.54
N GLY A 89 -6.34 10.41 2.00
CA GLY A 89 -7.23 11.20 2.84
C GLY A 89 -7.59 12.55 2.21
N SER A 90 -7.42 13.63 2.96
CA SER A 90 -7.73 15.00 2.55
C SER A 90 -6.58 15.70 1.80
N MET A 91 -5.63 14.97 1.22
CA MET A 91 -4.55 15.54 0.41
C MET A 91 -5.10 16.19 -0.86
N GLU A 92 -4.85 17.50 -1.01
CA GLU A 92 -5.26 18.28 -2.19
C GLU A 92 -4.52 17.81 -3.46
N ASP A 93 -3.23 17.52 -3.32
CA ASP A 93 -2.35 17.09 -4.40
C ASP A 93 -1.83 15.66 -4.20
N SER A 94 -1.63 14.95 -5.31
CA SER A 94 -0.91 13.68 -5.30
C SER A 94 0.58 13.91 -5.09
N MET A 95 1.21 13.13 -4.21
CA MET A 95 2.65 13.11 -4.01
C MET A 95 3.32 11.99 -4.79
N ASN A 96 4.53 12.27 -5.28
CA ASN A 96 5.38 11.34 -6.00
C ASN A 96 6.51 10.84 -5.10
N PHE A 97 6.70 9.52 -5.03
CA PHE A 97 7.73 8.87 -4.25
C PHE A 97 8.58 7.96 -5.12
N LYS A 98 9.88 7.96 -4.90
CA LYS A 98 10.81 7.11 -5.66
C LYS A 98 10.70 5.65 -5.27
N SER A 99 10.36 5.38 -4.01
CA SER A 99 10.30 4.03 -3.43
C SER A 99 9.20 3.87 -2.39
N MET A 100 8.80 2.61 -2.14
CA MET A 100 7.82 2.29 -1.10
C MET A 100 8.29 2.75 0.27
N SER A 101 9.55 2.50 0.61
CA SER A 101 10.13 2.90 1.89
C SER A 101 10.15 4.42 2.06
N GLU A 102 10.28 5.18 0.96
CA GLU A 102 10.21 6.65 0.97
C GLU A 102 8.77 7.13 1.24
N LEU A 103 7.79 6.55 0.55
CA LEU A 103 6.36 6.79 0.79
C LEU A 103 6.01 6.49 2.24
N VAL A 104 6.38 5.30 2.73
CA VAL A 104 6.10 4.89 4.11
C VAL A 104 6.77 5.86 5.09
N SER A 105 8.07 6.13 4.94
CA SER A 105 8.82 7.01 5.84
C SER A 105 8.22 8.41 5.91
N HIS A 106 7.71 8.93 4.79
CA HIS A 106 6.99 10.20 4.78
C HIS A 106 5.74 10.15 5.67
N PHE A 107 4.90 9.12 5.51
CA PHE A 107 3.66 8.96 6.30
C PHE A 107 3.88 8.39 7.72
N GLN A 108 5.12 8.06 8.09
CA GLN A 108 5.50 7.80 9.48
C GLN A 108 5.68 9.08 10.30
N VAL A 109 6.05 10.19 9.64
CA VAL A 109 6.23 11.50 10.29
C VAL A 109 5.11 12.48 9.96
N THR A 110 4.42 12.27 8.83
CA THR A 110 3.29 13.08 8.39
C THR A 110 1.99 12.30 8.56
N PRO A 111 1.14 12.63 9.56
CA PRO A 111 -0.17 12.00 9.71
C PRO A 111 -1.03 12.24 8.46
N ILE A 112 -1.68 11.18 8.00
CA ILE A 112 -2.69 11.21 6.96
C ILE A 112 -3.97 11.73 7.60
N LYS A 113 -4.33 12.95 7.23
CA LYS A 113 -5.56 13.60 7.69
C LYS A 113 -6.74 13.13 6.87
N PHE A 114 -7.87 12.94 7.55
CA PHE A 114 -9.15 12.67 6.93
C PHE A 114 -10.13 13.76 7.34
N GLU A 115 -11.33 13.77 6.75
CA GLU A 115 -12.39 14.71 7.11
C GLU A 115 -12.81 14.57 8.59
N GLU A 116 -13.50 15.57 9.14
CA GLU A 116 -13.72 15.78 10.59
C GLU A 116 -14.29 14.56 11.37
N ASP A 117 -14.98 13.63 10.71
CA ASP A 117 -15.52 12.40 11.30
C ASP A 117 -14.55 11.20 11.27
N SER A 118 -13.29 11.41 10.86
CA SER A 118 -12.29 10.34 10.75
C SER A 118 -11.00 10.70 11.43
N SER A 119 -10.53 9.81 12.29
CA SER A 119 -9.25 9.98 12.97
C SER A 119 -8.09 9.95 11.98
N ASP A 120 -7.12 10.85 12.21
CA ASP A 120 -5.85 10.87 11.50
C ASP A 120 -5.12 9.55 11.68
N VAL A 121 -4.41 9.13 10.63
CA VAL A 121 -3.64 7.88 10.64
C VAL A 121 -2.18 8.15 10.39
N VAL A 122 -1.34 7.58 11.25
CA VAL A 122 0.12 7.57 11.09
C VAL A 122 0.55 6.14 10.84
N LEU A 123 1.45 5.94 9.87
CA LEU A 123 2.09 4.64 9.70
C LEU A 123 3.10 4.46 10.82
N THR A 124 2.96 3.44 11.65
CA THR A 124 3.89 3.23 12.78
C THR A 124 4.63 1.91 12.67
N HIS A 125 3.91 0.83 12.36
CA HIS A 125 4.47 -0.52 12.35
C HIS A 125 4.15 -1.23 11.04
N PRO A 126 5.16 -1.62 10.23
CA PRO A 126 4.91 -2.49 9.09
C PRO A 126 4.57 -3.90 9.59
N TRP A 127 3.46 -4.46 9.10
CA TRP A 127 3.11 -5.85 9.32
C TRP A 127 3.81 -6.72 8.28
N ASN A 128 4.85 -7.43 8.72
CA ASN A 128 5.71 -8.20 7.82
C ASN A 128 5.16 -9.61 7.61
N LYS A 129 5.32 -10.14 6.40
CA LYS A 129 4.97 -11.54 6.04
C LYS A 129 5.59 -12.59 6.96
N SER A 130 6.75 -12.30 7.55
CA SER A 130 7.43 -13.21 8.48
C SER A 130 6.71 -13.36 9.82
N GLU A 131 5.71 -12.51 10.10
CA GLU A 131 4.86 -12.59 11.29
C GLU A 131 3.57 -13.37 11.05
N VAL A 132 3.41 -13.99 9.87
CA VAL A 132 2.29 -14.86 9.47
C VAL A 132 2.73 -16.31 9.37
#